data_AF-A0A3L8C047-F1
#
_entry.id   AF-A0A3L8C047-F1
#
_cell.length_a   1.000
_cell.length_b   1.000
_cell.length_c   1.000
_cell.angle_alpha   90.00
_cell.angle_beta   90.00
_cell.angle_gamma   90.00
#
_symmetry.space_group_name_H-M   'P 1'
#
loop_
_entity.id
_entity.type
_entity.pdbx_description
1 polymer ?
#
loop_
_entity_poly.entity_id
_entity_poly.type
_entity_poly.pdbx_seq_one_letter_code
_entity_poly.pdbx_strand_id
1 'polypeptide(L)'
;MNRQENLVNRILELMQERLPQDLGELGQDLRHNLSTVIKESLARMDLVTQEEFEVQTKVLARTRQRLEDLEQQVAALEQQLPLAPKTDSPASD
;
A
#
# COMPACT_ATOMS: atom_id res chain seq x y z
N MET A 1 19.80 -0.62 -2.81
CA MET A 1 20.45 0.70 -2.69
C MET A 1 20.17 1.64 -3.86
N ASN A 2 20.00 1.17 -5.11
CA ASN A 2 19.88 2.07 -6.28
C ASN A 2 18.47 2.66 -6.58
N ARG A 3 17.42 2.40 -5.77
CA ARG A 3 16.05 2.86 -6.10
C ARG A 3 15.75 4.32 -5.71
N GLN A 4 16.33 4.82 -4.62
CA GLN A 4 16.21 6.24 -4.27
C GLN A 4 16.94 7.12 -5.29
N GLU A 5 18.09 6.66 -5.77
CA GLU A 5 18.82 7.30 -6.87
C GLU A 5 17.97 7.37 -8.13
N ASN A 6 17.26 6.29 -8.49
CA ASN A 6 16.36 6.26 -9.65
C ASN A 6 15.18 7.24 -9.52
N LEU A 7 14.57 7.38 -8.33
CA LEU A 7 13.48 8.33 -8.11
C LEU A 7 13.97 9.78 -8.20
N VAL A 8 15.10 10.08 -7.58
CA VAL A 8 15.70 11.41 -7.61
C VAL A 8 16.11 11.79 -9.03
N ASN A 9 16.73 10.85 -9.77
CA ASN A 9 17.10 11.06 -11.17
C ASN A 9 15.87 11.33 -12.05
N ARG A 10 14.78 10.59 -11.86
CA ARG A 10 13.53 10.80 -12.61
C ARG A 10 12.85 12.13 -12.28
N ILE A 11 12.91 12.59 -11.02
CA ILE A 11 12.44 13.93 -10.64
C ILE A 11 13.31 15.00 -11.30
N LEU A 12 14.62 14.82 -11.32
CA LEU A 12 15.57 15.73 -11.98
C LEU A 12 15.36 15.80 -13.49
N GLU A 13 15.03 14.70 -14.15
CA GLU A 13 14.68 14.65 -15.58
C GLU A 13 13.37 15.42 -15.86
N LEU A 14 12.31 15.17 -15.08
CA LEU A 14 11.03 15.88 -15.22
C LEU A 14 11.15 17.39 -14.95
N MET A 15 12.07 17.79 -14.07
CA MET A 15 12.38 19.19 -13.86
C MET A 15 13.17 19.78 -15.03
N GLN A 16 14.11 19.04 -15.62
CA GLN A 16 14.87 19.50 -16.79
C GLN A 16 13.97 19.72 -18.02
N GLU A 17 12.95 18.88 -18.21
CA GLU A 17 11.96 19.07 -19.28
C GLU A 17 11.11 20.34 -19.12
N ARG A 18 11.02 20.89 -17.89
CA ARG A 18 10.17 22.04 -17.55
C ARG A 18 10.93 23.32 -17.20
N LEU A 19 12.26 23.25 -17.03
CA LEU A 19 13.09 24.41 -16.74
C LEU A 19 13.65 25.04 -18.03
N PRO A 20 13.72 26.38 -18.14
CA PRO A 20 14.30 27.05 -19.29
C PRO A 20 15.80 26.70 -19.43
N GLN A 21 16.21 26.38 -20.65
CA GLN A 21 17.57 25.91 -20.97
C GLN A 21 18.66 26.96 -20.73
N ASP A 22 18.29 28.23 -20.56
CA ASP A 22 19.19 29.39 -20.45
C ASP A 22 19.96 29.50 -19.11
N LEU A 23 19.79 28.55 -18.18
CA LEU A 23 20.39 28.63 -16.84
C LEU A 23 21.85 28.14 -16.73
N GLY A 24 22.45 27.58 -17.79
CA GLY A 24 23.90 27.31 -17.86
C GLY A 24 24.54 26.62 -16.63
N GLU A 25 25.72 27.10 -16.20
CA GLU A 25 26.46 26.63 -15.01
C GLU A 25 25.70 26.88 -13.69
N LEU A 26 25.02 28.02 -13.54
CA LEU A 26 24.17 28.32 -12.37
C LEU A 26 23.06 27.28 -12.19
N GLY A 27 22.52 26.78 -13.30
CA GLY A 27 21.56 25.68 -13.30
C GLY A 27 22.15 24.36 -12.83
N GLN A 28 23.45 24.12 -13.04
CA GLN A 28 24.10 22.86 -12.63
C GLN A 28 24.28 22.79 -11.11
N ASP A 29 24.73 23.87 -10.49
CA ASP A 29 24.86 23.96 -9.02
C ASP A 29 23.49 23.92 -8.34
N LEU A 30 22.50 24.62 -8.90
CA LEU A 30 21.10 24.54 -8.43
C LEU A 30 20.56 23.11 -8.51
N ARG A 31 20.80 22.39 -9.61
CA ARG A 31 20.40 20.98 -9.77
C ARG A 31 21.04 20.09 -8.73
N HIS A 32 22.34 20.27 -8.46
CA HIS A 32 23.05 19.49 -7.46
C HIS A 32 22.45 19.71 -6.07
N ASN A 33 22.25 20.97 -5.68
CA ASN A 33 21.66 21.32 -4.39
C ASN A 33 20.21 20.82 -4.25
N LEU A 34 19.39 20.95 -5.30
CA LEU A 34 18.02 20.40 -5.30
C LEU A 34 18.02 18.87 -5.17
N SER A 35 18.90 18.17 -5.89
CA SER A 35 19.04 16.72 -5.80
C SER A 35 19.32 16.28 -4.37
N THR A 36 20.25 16.96 -3.70
CA THR A 36 20.61 16.70 -2.31
C THR A 36 19.43 16.95 -1.36
N VAL A 37 18.72 18.07 -1.50
CA VAL A 37 17.54 18.37 -0.68
C VAL A 37 16.41 17.35 -0.89
N ILE A 38 16.16 16.95 -2.14
CA ILE A 38 15.14 15.94 -2.45
C ILE A 38 15.53 14.58 -1.86
N LYS A 39 16.80 14.16 -1.99
CA LYS A 39 17.32 12.94 -1.37
C LYS A 39 17.12 12.94 0.13
N GLU A 40 17.49 14.02 0.80
CA GLU A 40 17.31 14.16 2.24
C GLU A 40 15.84 14.17 2.65
N SER A 41 14.99 14.86 1.90
CA SER A 41 13.54 14.91 2.19
C SER A 41 12.90 13.54 2.04
N LEU A 42 13.24 12.79 0.99
CA LEU A 42 12.74 11.43 0.77
C LEU A 42 13.30 10.44 1.81
N ALA A 43 14.55 10.63 2.26
CA ALA A 43 15.13 9.81 3.33
C ALA A 43 14.46 10.06 4.69
N ARG A 44 13.89 11.25 4.91
CA ARG A 44 13.12 11.60 6.12
C ARG A 44 11.65 11.15 6.06
N MET A 45 11.15 10.70 4.92
CA MET A 45 9.81 10.12 4.81
C MET A 45 9.87 8.63 5.14
N ASP A 46 8.88 8.11 5.87
CA ASP A 46 8.70 6.66 6.09
C ASP A 46 8.26 5.98 4.79
N LEU A 47 9.17 5.87 3.84
CA LEU A 47 8.94 5.26 2.55
C LEU A 47 8.88 3.74 2.74
N VAL A 48 7.66 3.20 2.68
CA VAL A 48 7.46 1.76 2.58
C VAL A 48 7.95 1.31 1.21
N THR A 49 8.87 0.34 1.17
CA THR A 49 9.37 -0.18 -0.09
C THR A 49 8.26 -0.92 -0.84
N GLN A 50 8.36 -0.96 -2.18
CA GLN A 50 7.43 -1.76 -2.98
C GLN A 50 7.38 -3.23 -2.52
N GLU A 51 8.51 -3.80 -2.10
CA GLU A 51 8.58 -5.18 -1.59
C GLU A 51 7.81 -5.33 -0.28
N GLU A 52 7.94 -4.38 0.66
CA GLU A 52 7.16 -4.39 1.90
C GLU A 52 5.66 -4.20 1.63
N PHE A 53 5.29 -3.36 0.66
CA PHE A 53 3.90 -3.21 0.23
C PHE A 53 3.35 -4.50 -0.41
N GLU A 54 4.13 -5.16 -1.26
CA GLU A 54 3.78 -6.45 -1.86
C GLU A 54 3.63 -7.54 -0.79
N VAL A 55 4.50 -7.56 0.22
CA VAL A 55 4.39 -8.48 1.37
C VAL A 55 3.09 -8.23 2.14
N GLN A 56 2.76 -6.98 2.47
CA GLN A 56 1.51 -6.67 3.15
C GLN A 56 0.27 -7.06 2.33
N THR A 57 0.33 -6.85 1.01
CA THR A 57 -0.72 -7.27 0.07
C THR A 57 -0.91 -8.79 0.08
N LYS A 58 0.18 -9.56 0.07
CA LYS A 58 0.14 -11.02 0.17
C LYS A 58 -0.40 -11.50 1.51
N VAL A 59 -0.01 -10.85 2.61
CA VAL A 59 -0.54 -11.16 3.94
C VAL A 59 -2.05 -10.91 3.97
N LEU A 60 -2.51 -9.77 3.46
CA LEU A 60 -3.94 -9.44 3.40
C LEU A 60 -4.73 -10.44 2.56
N ALA A 61 -4.20 -10.84 1.39
CA ALA A 61 -4.83 -11.86 0.55
C ALA A 61 -4.96 -13.20 1.28
N ARG A 62 -3.91 -13.63 2.00
CA ARG A 62 -3.94 -14.85 2.81
C ARG A 62 -4.96 -14.77 3.94
N THR A 63 -5.09 -13.62 4.59
CA THR A 63 -6.07 -13.42 5.66
C THR A 63 -7.49 -13.49 5.12
N ARG A 64 -7.77 -12.91 3.94
CA ARG A 64 -9.07 -13.05 3.28
C ARG A 64 -9.41 -14.50 2.96
N GLN A 65 -8.47 -15.24 2.37
CA GLN A 65 -8.69 -16.67 2.08
C GLN A 65 -9.03 -17.45 3.34
N ARG A 66 -8.27 -17.24 4.42
CA ARG A 66 -8.53 -17.91 5.71
C ARG A 66 -9.87 -17.52 6.32
N LEU A 67 -10.29 -16.27 6.15
CA LEU A 67 -11.59 -15.78 6.62
C LEU A 67 -12.72 -16.52 5.87
N GLU A 68 -12.64 -16.59 4.55
CA GLU A 68 -13.61 -17.31 3.72
C GLU A 68 -13.69 -18.80 4.09
N ASP A 69 -12.54 -19.45 4.30
CA ASP A 69 -12.49 -20.86 4.72
C ASP A 69 -13.14 -21.08 6.09
N LEU A 70 -12.96 -20.15 7.02
CA LEU A 70 -13.57 -20.21 8.36
C LEU A 70 -15.07 -19.93 8.30
N GLU A 71 -15.51 -18.96 7.49
CA GLU A 71 -16.94 -18.69 7.26
C GLU A 71 -17.66 -19.92 6.71
N GLN A 72 -17.03 -20.63 5.75
CA GLN A 72 -17.58 -21.88 5.22
C GLN A 72 -17.66 -22.98 6.29
N GLN A 73 -16.63 -23.13 7.12
CA GLN A 73 -16.63 -24.09 8.22
C GLN A 73 -17.73 -23.79 9.24
N VAL A 74 -17.90 -22.52 9.61
CA VAL A 74 -18.97 -22.09 10.52
C VAL A 74 -20.33 -22.39 9.90
N ALA A 75 -20.57 -22.02 8.64
CA ALA A 75 -21.84 -22.31 7.96
C ALA A 75 -22.15 -23.82 7.89
N ALA A 76 -21.13 -24.65 7.63
CA ALA A 76 -21.29 -26.10 7.63
C ALA A 76 -21.64 -26.66 9.00
N LEU A 77 -21.05 -26.11 10.07
CA LEU A 77 -21.36 -26.48 11.46
C LEU A 77 -22.75 -26.01 11.88
N GLU A 78 -23.15 -24.79 11.49
CA GLU A 78 -24.50 -24.25 11.71
C GLU A 78 -25.58 -25.10 11.04
N GLN A 79 -25.30 -25.68 9.87
CA GLN A 79 -26.22 -26.61 9.19
C GLN A 79 -26.31 -27.98 9.87
N GLN A 80 -25.28 -28.40 10.59
CA GLN A 80 -25.24 -29.67 11.32
C GLN A 80 -25.84 -29.56 12.73
N LEU A 81 -25.97 -28.34 13.26
CA LEU A 81 -26.74 -28.10 14.48
C LEU A 81 -28.22 -28.33 14.18
N PRO A 82 -28.89 -29.28 14.86
CA PRO A 82 -30.33 -29.39 14.79
C PRO A 82 -30.90 -28.06 15.30
N LEU A 83 -31.64 -27.34 14.46
CA LEU A 83 -32.45 -26.20 14.89
C LEU A 83 -33.26 -26.67 16.10
N ALA A 84 -32.86 -26.22 17.29
CA ALA A 84 -33.68 -26.37 18.49
C ALA A 84 -35.09 -25.90 18.13
N PRO A 85 -36.14 -26.64 18.55
CA PRO A 85 -37.49 -26.39 18.08
C PRO A 85 -37.79 -24.92 18.36
N LYS A 86 -38.14 -24.17 17.30
CA LYS A 86 -38.84 -22.91 17.47
C LYS A 86 -40.04 -23.25 18.34
N THR A 87 -39.99 -22.85 19.60
CA THR A 87 -41.16 -22.80 20.44
C THR A 87 -42.09 -21.83 19.75
N ASP A 88 -42.96 -22.36 18.89
CA ASP A 88 -44.18 -21.70 18.49
C ASP A 88 -44.91 -21.37 19.80
N SER A 89 -44.73 -20.13 20.23
CA SER A 89 -45.63 -19.52 21.19
C SER A 89 -46.51 -18.58 20.41
N PRO A 90 -47.69 -19.03 19.93
CA PRO A 90 -48.82 -18.14 19.81
C PRO A 90 -49.45 -18.08 21.20
N ALA A 91 -48.97 -17.16 22.04
CA ALA A 91 -49.81 -16.62 23.09
C ALA A 91 -50.87 -15.76 22.42
N SER A 92 -52.05 -16.32 22.17
CA SER A 92 -53.35 -15.63 21.97
C SER A 92 -54.46 -16.68 21.75
N ASP A 93 -55.06 -17.20 22.83
CA ASP A 93 -56.51 -17.19 23.13
C ASP A 93 -56.76 -17.82 24.52
#